data_AF-A0A0B2NXX6-F1
#
_entry.id   AF-A0A0B2NXX6-F1
#
_cell.length_a   1.000
_cell.length_b   1.000
_cell.length_c   1.000
_cell.angle_alpha   90.00
_cell.angle_beta   90.00
_cell.angle_gamma   90.00
#
_symmetry.space_group_name_H-M   'P 1'
#
loop_
_entity.id
_entity.type
_entity.pdbx_description
1 polymer ?
#
loop_
_entity_poly.entity_id
_entity_poly.type
_entity_poly.pdbx_seq_one_letter_code
_entity_poly.pdbx_strand_id
1 'polypeptide(L)' 'MKVTCIGLLAVLEADVKEIVSFAHETYEKEGPLLVVACGRDTISTASSTKRLASENVFVVQV' A
#
# COMPACT_ATOMS: atom_id res chain seq x y z
N MET A 1 -0.92 0.07 19.55
CA MET A 1 -1.30 0.13 18.12
C MET A 1 -0.57 1.32 17.51
N LYS A 2 0.46 1.08 16.71
CA LYS A 2 1.24 2.13 16.05
C LYS A 2 0.65 2.33 14.66
N VAL A 3 0.07 3.50 14.40
CA VAL A 3 -0.46 3.85 13.08
C VAL A 3 0.57 4.76 12.42
N THR A 4 1.31 4.22 11.45
CA THR A 4 2.30 4.99 10.70
C THR A 4 1.67 5.39 9.36
N CYS A 5 1.29 6.66 9.22
CA CYS A 5 0.85 7.20 7.94
C CYS A 5 2.07 7.51 7.08
N ILE A 6 2.53 6.55 6.27
CA ILE A 6 3.47 6.83 5.19
C ILE A 6 2.64 7.29 3.99
N GLY A 7 2.17 8.53 4.06
CA GLY A 7 1.92 9.27 2.84
C GLY A 7 3.29 9.56 2.25
N LEU A 8 3.55 9.11 1.03
CA LEU A 8 4.64 9.64 0.20
C LEU A 8 4.41 11.15 0.09
N LEU A 9 4.95 11.90 1.05
CA LEU A 9 4.58 13.28 1.36
C LEU A 9 4.93 14.27 0.22
N ALA A 10 5.47 13.76 -0.89
CA ALA A 10 5.77 14.49 -2.10
C ALA A 10 5.76 13.62 -3.39
N VAL A 11 5.00 12.52 -3.46
CA VAL A 11 4.81 11.81 -4.74
C VAL A 11 3.44 12.12 -5.29
N LEU A 12 3.41 12.71 -6.49
CA LEU A 12 2.20 13.09 -7.22
C LEU A 12 1.30 11.88 -7.53
N GLU A 13 1.88 10.69 -7.63
CA GLU A 13 1.22 9.44 -8.02
C GLU A 13 1.68 8.27 -7.13
N ALA A 14 0.80 7.30 -6.90
CA ALA A 14 1.15 6.12 -6.11
C ALA A 14 1.98 5.13 -6.96
N ASP A 15 3.18 4.75 -6.50
CA ASP A 15 3.99 3.70 -7.13
C ASP A 15 3.71 2.34 -6.47
N VAL A 16 3.09 1.44 -7.24
CA VAL A 16 2.75 0.08 -6.80
C VAL A 16 3.99 -0.71 -6.38
N LYS A 17 5.13 -0.54 -7.06
CA LYS A 17 6.35 -1.30 -6.78
C LYS A 17 6.94 -0.90 -5.43
N GLU A 18 6.99 0.40 -5.13
CA GLU A 18 7.47 0.87 -3.83
C GLU A 18 6.57 0.38 -2.69
N ILE A 19 5.24 0.46 -2.86
CA ILE A 19 4.28 -0.02 -1.86
C ILE A 19 4.46 -1.53 -1.61
N VAL A 20 4.60 -2.33 -2.66
CA VAL A 20 4.78 -3.78 -2.56
C VAL A 20 6.12 -4.13 -1.91
N SER A 21 7.21 -3.47 -2.30
CA SER A 21 8.53 -3.68 -1.68
C SER A 21 8.47 -3.38 -0.18
N PHE A 22 7.89 -2.24 0.18
CA PHE A 22 7.75 -1.83 1.57
C PHE A 22 6.91 -2.81 2.39
N ALA A 23 5.80 -3.32 1.82
CA ALA A 23 4.95 -4.30 2.48
C ALA A 23 5.71 -5.62 2.74
N HIS A 24 6.52 -6.10 1.80
CA HIS A 24 7.33 -7.31 2.01
C HIS A 24 8.44 -7.11 3.04
N GLU A 25 9.16 -6.00 2.97
CA GLU A 25 10.30 -5.72 3.85
C GLU A 25 9.90 -5.57 5.32
N THR A 26 8.71 -5.05 5.57
CA THR A 26 8.24 -4.76 6.94
C THR A 26 7.37 -5.85 7.56
N TYR A 27 6.88 -6.81 6.75
CA TYR A 27 5.87 -7.78 7.17
C TYR A 27 6.24 -8.58 8.42
N GLU A 28 7.43 -9.16 8.48
CA GLU A 28 7.85 -10.02 9.60
C GLU A 28 7.89 -9.27 10.94
N LYS A 29 8.16 -7.97 10.90
CA LYS A 29 8.33 -7.13 12.09
C LYS A 29 7.06 -6.37 12.46
N GLU A 30 6.32 -5.88 11.46
CA GLU A 30 5.21 -4.93 11.65
C GLU A 30 3.85 -5.52 11.25
N GLY A 31 3.85 -6.69 10.61
CA GLY A 31 2.65 -7.31 10.06
C GLY A 31 2.19 -6.67 8.75
N PRO A 32 0.95 -6.93 8.33
CA PRO A 32 0.43 -6.46 7.05
C PRO A 32 0.21 -4.94 7.01
N LEU A 33 0.53 -4.35 5.86
CA LEU A 33 0.40 -2.92 5.59
C LEU A 33 -1.04 -2.54 5.23
N LEU A 34 -1.62 -1.54 5.90
CA LEU A 34 -2.89 -0.94 5.50
C LEU A 34 -2.66 0.12 4.41
N VAL A 35 -3.23 -0.10 3.23
CA VAL A 35 -3.19 0.83 2.09
C VAL A 35 -4.57 1.45 1.89
N VAL A 36 -4.67 2.76 2.01
CA VAL A 36 -5.90 3.51 1.66
C VAL A 36 -5.66 4.19 0.32
N ALA A 37 -6.40 3.77 -0.70
CA ALA A 37 -6.26 4.29 -2.04
C ALA A 37 -7.48 5.18 -2.37
N CYS A 38 -7.23 6.40 -2.82
CA CYS A 38 -8.24 7.37 -3.24
C CYS A 38 -7.72 8.20 -4.43
N GLY A 39 -8.58 8.58 -5.37
CA GLY A 39 -8.18 9.31 -6.58
C GLY A 39 -8.70 8.70 -7.89
N ARG A 40 -8.16 9.14 -9.02
CA ARG A 40 -8.63 8.76 -10.36
C ARG A 40 -8.23 7.33 -10.74
N ASP A 41 -7.02 6.92 -10.38
CA ASP A 41 -6.43 5.65 -10.79
C ASP A 41 -6.48 4.59 -9.68
N THR A 42 -7.36 4.81 -8.69
CA THR A 42 -7.45 3.97 -7.50
C THR A 42 -7.76 2.51 -7.81
N ILE A 43 -8.57 2.24 -8.84
CA ILE A 43 -8.91 0.87 -9.25
C ILE A 43 -7.67 0.09 -9.70
N SER A 44 -6.84 0.67 -10.57
CA SER A 44 -5.66 -0.01 -11.13
C SER A 44 -4.56 -0.16 -10.08
N THR A 45 -4.32 0.85 -9.26
CA THR A 45 -3.33 0.81 -8.16
C THR A 45 -3.75 -0.19 -7.08
N ALA A 46 -4.97 -0.10 -6.55
CA ALA A 46 -5.45 -0.98 -5.49
C ALA A 46 -5.46 -2.46 -5.93
N SER A 47 -5.95 -2.74 -7.14
CA SER A 47 -5.98 -4.12 -7.67
C SER A 47 -4.57 -4.66 -7.92
N SER A 48 -3.66 -3.85 -8.45
CA SER A 48 -2.27 -4.28 -8.69
C SER A 48 -1.52 -4.54 -7.39
N THR A 49 -1.64 -3.65 -6.40
CA THR A 49 -1.04 -3.84 -5.07
C THR A 49 -1.57 -5.09 -4.39
N LYS A 50 -2.90 -5.29 -4.38
CA LYS A 50 -3.52 -6.49 -3.79
C LYS A 50 -3.10 -7.77 -4.50
N ARG A 51 -2.92 -7.75 -5.83
CA ARG A 51 -2.46 -8.92 -6.59
C ARG A 51 -1.01 -9.27 -6.31
N LEU A 52 -0.14 -8.28 -6.14
CA LEU A 52 1.30 -8.47 -5.98
C LEU A 52 1.73 -8.76 -4.54
N ALA A 53 0.96 -8.30 -3.55
CA ALA A 53 1.29 -8.43 -2.13
C ALA A 53 0.10 -8.98 -1.31
N SER A 54 -0.60 -9.98 -1.82
CA SER A 54 -1.92 -10.41 -1.32
C SER A 54 -1.97 -10.78 0.17
N GLU A 55 -0.87 -11.25 0.73
CA GLU A 55 -0.78 -11.63 2.16
C GLU A 55 -0.16 -10.51 3.02
N ASN A 56 0.50 -9.53 2.40
CA ASN A 56 1.24 -8.47 3.09
C ASN A 56 0.49 -7.14 3.15
N VAL A 57 -0.66 -7.00 2.48
CA VAL A 57 -1.46 -5.76 2.46
C VAL A 57 -2.94 -5.96 2.76
N PHE A 58 -3.54 -4.96 3.39
CA PHE A 58 -4.98 -4.73 3.41
C PHE A 58 -5.29 -3.45 2.65
N VAL A 59 -6.05 -3.54 1.56
CA VAL A 59 -6.37 -2.37 0.73
C VAL A 59 -7.81 -1.93 0.99
N VAL A 60 -7.97 -0.65 1.35
CA VAL A 60 -9.26 0.06 1.39
C VAL A 60 -9.27 1.05 0.24
N GLN A 61 -10.25 0.92 -0.64
CA GLN A 61 -10.45 1.81 -1.78
C GLN A 61 -11.72 2.63 -1.55
N VAL A 62 -11.62 3.95 -1.77
CA VAL A 62 -12.71 4.94 -1.60
C VAL A 62 -13.14 5.49 -2.96
#